data_AF-A0A2E0M371-F1
#
_entry.id   AF-A0A2E0M371-F1
#
_cell.length_a   1.000
_cell.length_b   1.000
_cell.length_c   1.000
_cell.angle_alpha   90.00
_cell.angle_beta   90.00
_cell.angle_gamma   90.00
#
_symmetry.space_group_name_H-M   'P 1'
#
loop_
_entity.id
_entity.type
_entity.pdbx_description
1 polymer ?
#
loop_
_entity_poly.entity_id
_entity_poly.type
_entity_poly.pdbx_seq_one_letter_code
_entity_poly.pdbx_strand_id
1 'polypeptide(L)'
;MSGETEEKLLKLTVERIIADQADYYRKFYKNEGPGVVVFMPQKDEKDSMFYLTVDRLISAVNDANSGDLHGAEHLKKAISIAESLNPEKEAVFLLQDDKDIQLFHFKTDEENPSLLQM
;
A
#
# COMPACT_ATOMS: atom_id res chain seq x y z
N MET A 1 -25.63 0.95 14.31
CA MET A 1 -25.08 1.53 13.06
C MET A 1 -24.75 0.35 12.17
N SER A 2 -25.22 0.29 10.93
CA SER A 2 -25.01 -0.87 10.06
C SER A 2 -23.53 -0.99 9.69
N GLY A 3 -22.99 -2.21 9.69
CA GLY A 3 -21.57 -2.47 9.39
C GLY A 3 -21.09 -1.88 8.06
N GLU A 4 -21.98 -1.71 7.08
CA GLU A 4 -21.67 -1.07 5.79
C GLU A 4 -21.23 0.39 5.92
N THR A 5 -21.80 1.15 6.86
CA THR A 5 -21.39 2.54 7.09
C THR A 5 -19.99 2.60 7.70
N GLU A 6 -19.71 1.70 8.63
CA GLU A 6 -18.42 1.61 9.32
C GLU A 6 -17.30 1.18 8.37
N GLU A 7 -17.54 0.15 7.55
CA GLU A 7 -16.59 -0.31 6.53
C GLU A 7 -16.28 0.79 5.50
N LYS A 8 -17.29 1.53 5.06
CA LYS A 8 -17.11 2.66 4.14
C LYS A 8 -16.28 3.78 4.77
N LEU A 9 -16.54 4.14 6.02
CA LEU A 9 -15.78 5.17 6.73
C LEU A 9 -14.33 4.74 6.96
N LEU A 10 -14.11 3.47 7.30
CA LEU A 10 -12.77 2.89 7.44
C LEU A 10 -11.99 2.97 6.14
N LYS A 11 -12.59 2.55 5.02
CA LYS A 11 -11.98 2.63 3.69
C LYS A 11 -11.58 4.06 3.32
N LEU A 12 -12.49 5.02 3.47
CA LEU A 12 -12.22 6.43 3.18
C LEU A 12 -11.10 7.01 4.06
N THR A 13 -11.03 6.57 5.32
CA THR A 13 -9.96 6.97 6.25
C THR A 13 -8.61 6.44 5.79
N VAL A 14 -8.53 5.17 5.39
CA VAL A 14 -7.32 4.55 4.85
C VAL A 14 -6.88 5.26 3.56
N GLU A 15 -7.81 5.50 2.62
CA GLU A 15 -7.52 6.23 1.38
C GLU A 15 -6.97 7.64 1.65
N ARG A 16 -7.51 8.35 2.66
CA ARG A 16 -7.02 9.68 3.03
C ARG A 16 -5.61 9.64 3.60
N ILE A 17 -5.33 8.70 4.51
CA ILE A 17 -3.99 8.52 5.08
C ILE A 17 -2.99 8.23 3.96
N ILE A 18 -3.34 7.33 3.05
CA ILE A 18 -2.52 6.98 1.88
C ILE A 18 -2.23 8.21 1.02
N ALA A 19 -3.24 9.04 0.74
CA ALA A 19 -3.06 10.27 -0.03
C ALA A 19 -2.09 11.24 0.66
N ASP A 20 -2.20 11.42 1.97
CA ASP A 20 -1.28 12.26 2.75
C ASP A 20 0.15 11.67 2.80
N GLN A 21 0.30 10.35 2.66
CA GLN A 21 1.59 9.66 2.60
C GLN A 21 2.22 9.59 1.19
N ALA A 22 1.48 9.96 0.14
CA ALA A 22 1.97 9.85 -1.25
C ALA A 22 3.25 10.68 -1.50
N ASP A 23 3.39 11.83 -0.83
CA ASP A 23 4.60 12.66 -0.91
C ASP A 23 5.85 11.95 -0.34
N TYR A 24 5.69 11.16 0.71
CA TYR A 24 6.78 10.35 1.27
C TYR A 24 7.10 9.18 0.34
N TYR A 25 6.07 8.50 -0.17
CA TYR A 25 6.23 7.43 -1.16
C TYR A 25 7.08 7.89 -2.35
N ARG A 26 6.76 9.07 -2.92
CA ARG A 26 7.50 9.65 -4.06
C ARG A 26 8.98 9.85 -3.73
N LYS A 27 9.30 10.31 -2.51
CA LYS A 27 10.69 10.49 -2.06
C LYS A 27 11.42 9.16 -1.95
N PHE A 28 10.80 8.14 -1.38
CA PHE A 28 11.39 6.80 -1.31
C PHE A 28 11.62 6.24 -2.71
N TYR A 29 10.62 6.29 -3.59
CA TYR A 29 10.73 5.81 -4.96
C TYR A 29 11.89 6.49 -5.72
N LYS A 30 12.03 7.81 -5.55
CA LYS A 30 13.12 8.57 -6.18
C LYS A 30 14.51 8.18 -5.67
N ASN A 31 14.63 7.84 -4.39
CA ASN A 31 15.92 7.57 -3.74
C ASN A 31 16.33 6.09 -3.81
N GLU A 32 15.37 5.18 -3.66
CA GLU A 32 15.60 3.74 -3.53
C GLU A 32 15.19 2.96 -4.79
N GLY A 33 14.42 3.58 -5.68
CA GLY A 33 13.86 2.93 -6.88
C GLY A 33 12.48 2.32 -6.62
N PRO A 34 11.96 1.53 -7.57
CA PRO A 34 10.62 0.93 -7.48
C PRO A 34 10.40 0.10 -6.22
N GLY A 35 9.23 0.26 -5.59
CA GLY A 35 8.89 -0.41 -4.34
C GLY A 35 7.53 -0.02 -3.79
N VAL A 36 7.23 -0.48 -2.59
CA VAL A 36 5.95 -0.28 -1.89
C VAL A 36 6.21 0.24 -0.48
N VAL A 37 5.26 0.98 0.09
CA VAL A 37 5.26 1.25 1.54
C VAL A 37 4.46 0.15 2.23
N VAL A 38 5.05 -0.51 3.21
CA VAL A 38 4.39 -1.52 4.05
C VAL A 38 4.00 -0.87 5.36
N PHE A 39 2.75 -1.08 5.79
CA PHE A 39 2.24 -0.67 7.09
C PHE A 39 1.78 -1.91 7.88
N MET A 40 2.26 -2.04 9.11
CA MET A 40 2.01 -3.12 10.06
C MET A 40 1.45 -2.53 11.36
N PRO A 41 0.11 -2.40 11.50
CA PRO A 41 -0.50 -1.68 12.62
C PRO A 41 -0.30 -2.34 13.98
N GLN A 42 0.05 -3.63 14.02
CA GLN A 42 0.29 -4.38 15.27
C GLN A 42 1.72 -4.24 15.82
N LYS A 43 2.63 -3.59 15.07
CA LYS A 43 4.02 -3.38 15.50
C LYS A 43 4.18 -2.04 16.22
N ASP A 44 5.25 -1.93 16.99
CA ASP A 44 5.66 -0.66 17.60
C ASP A 44 5.86 0.41 16.52
N GLU A 45 5.60 1.67 16.87
CA GLU A 45 5.59 2.80 15.92
C GLU A 45 6.81 2.83 14.98
N LYS A 46 8.01 2.60 15.52
CA LYS A 46 9.28 2.60 14.78
C LYS A 46 9.40 1.49 13.71
N ASP A 47 8.70 0.38 13.89
CA ASP A 47 8.75 -0.82 13.03
C ASP A 47 7.44 -1.00 12.25
N SER A 48 6.46 -0.12 12.51
CA SER A 48 5.10 -0.21 11.95
C SER A 48 5.05 0.22 10.49
N MET A 49 6.03 0.96 9.97
CA MET A 49 6.00 1.42 8.59
C MET A 49 7.40 1.47 7.97
N PHE A 50 7.55 0.89 6.78
CA PHE A 50 8.82 0.86 6.07
C PHE A 50 8.63 0.79 4.54
N TYR A 51 9.66 1.17 3.80
CA TYR A 51 9.71 1.02 2.34
C TYR A 51 10.35 -0.31 1.95
N LEU A 52 9.76 -1.01 0.98
CA LEU A 52 10.24 -2.28 0.48
C LEU A 52 10.41 -2.20 -1.04
N THR A 53 11.66 -2.26 -1.51
CA THR A 53 11.97 -2.24 -2.94
C THR A 53 11.46 -3.51 -3.65
N VAL A 54 11.29 -3.44 -4.97
CA VAL A 54 10.88 -4.59 -5.81
C VAL A 54 11.79 -5.80 -5.61
N ASP A 55 13.11 -5.63 -5.54
CA ASP A 55 14.05 -6.73 -5.28
C ASP A 55 13.79 -7.44 -3.95
N ARG A 56 13.44 -6.66 -2.91
CA ARG A 56 13.08 -7.19 -1.60
C ARG A 56 11.70 -7.85 -1.61
N LEU A 57 10.74 -7.31 -2.36
CA LEU A 57 9.44 -7.93 -2.57
C LEU A 57 9.55 -9.30 -3.25
N ILE A 58 10.39 -9.42 -4.28
CA ILE A 58 10.64 -10.70 -4.96
C ILE A 58 11.18 -11.74 -3.97
N SER A 59 12.10 -11.32 -3.10
CA SER A 59 12.64 -12.18 -2.04
C SER A 59 11.53 -12.62 -1.07
N ALA A 60 10.68 -11.68 -0.63
CA ALA A 60 9.55 -11.97 0.25
C ALA A 60 8.51 -12.92 -0.38
N VAL A 61 8.27 -12.82 -1.70
CA VAL A 61 7.40 -13.77 -2.43
C VAL A 61 7.97 -15.18 -2.38
N ASN A 62 9.28 -15.34 -2.56
CA ASN A 62 9.93 -16.65 -2.50
C ASN A 62 9.82 -17.26 -1.10
N ASP A 63 10.02 -16.45 -0.06
CA ASP A 63 9.87 -16.88 1.33
C ASP A 63 8.41 -17.27 1.63
N ALA A 64 7.44 -16.46 1.18
CA ALA A 64 6.01 -16.73 1.35
C ALA A 64 5.56 -18.02 0.66
N ASN A 65 6.04 -18.29 -0.57
CA ASN A 65 5.73 -19.54 -1.29
C ASN A 65 6.34 -20.78 -0.61
N SER A 66 7.36 -20.61 0.24
CA SER A 66 8.00 -21.69 0.99
C SER A 66 7.39 -21.94 2.38
N GLY A 67 6.48 -21.06 2.83
CA GLY A 67 5.82 -21.13 4.13
C GLY A 67 4.28 -21.07 4.04
N ASP A 68 3.63 -20.90 5.20
CA ASP A 68 2.16 -20.81 5.35
C ASP A 68 1.64 -19.36 5.23
N LEU A 69 2.38 -18.46 4.56
CA LEU A 69 2.00 -17.05 4.48
C LEU A 69 0.92 -16.84 3.40
N HIS A 70 -0.33 -16.67 3.82
CA HIS A 70 -1.41 -16.23 2.95
C HIS A 70 -1.13 -14.79 2.48
N GLY A 71 -1.07 -14.56 1.16
CA GLY A 71 -0.85 -13.21 0.60
C GLY A 71 0.22 -13.08 -0.50
N ALA A 72 0.88 -14.17 -0.90
CA ALA A 72 1.89 -14.15 -1.98
C ALA A 72 1.37 -13.53 -3.30
N GLU A 73 0.08 -13.69 -3.61
CA GLU A 73 -0.56 -13.08 -4.78
C GLU A 73 -0.64 -11.54 -4.69
N HIS A 74 -0.89 -10.99 -3.49
CA HIS A 74 -0.88 -9.54 -3.28
C HIS A 74 0.53 -8.97 -3.46
N LEU A 75 1.56 -9.68 -2.99
CA LEU A 75 2.96 -9.30 -3.20
C LEU A 75 3.36 -9.30 -4.68
N LYS A 76 2.99 -10.35 -5.43
CA LYS A 76 3.23 -10.42 -6.89
C LYS A 76 2.55 -9.27 -7.63
N LYS A 77 1.30 -8.97 -7.29
CA LYS A 77 0.56 -7.85 -7.88
C LYS A 77 1.20 -6.50 -7.50
N ALA A 78 1.68 -6.35 -6.28
CA ALA A 78 2.38 -5.16 -5.82
C ALA A 78 3.67 -4.90 -6.61
N ILE A 79 4.45 -5.95 -6.91
CA ILE A 79 5.65 -5.87 -7.76
C ILE A 79 5.29 -5.28 -9.13
N SER A 80 4.32 -5.89 -9.82
CA SER A 80 3.93 -5.45 -11.17
C SER A 80 3.45 -3.99 -11.20
N ILE A 81 2.76 -3.54 -10.16
CA ILE A 81 2.30 -2.16 -10.02
C ILE A 81 3.50 -1.23 -9.75
N ALA A 82 4.36 -1.56 -8.79
CA ALA A 82 5.52 -0.74 -8.42
C ALA A 82 6.48 -0.50 -9.59
N GLU A 83 6.67 -1.49 -10.46
CA GLU A 83 7.53 -1.39 -11.64
C GLU A 83 6.98 -0.50 -12.75
N SER A 84 5.66 -0.34 -12.84
CA SER A 84 5.01 0.31 -14.00
C SER A 84 4.24 1.60 -13.68
N LEU A 85 4.03 1.90 -12.39
CA LEU A 85 3.30 3.09 -11.97
C LEU A 85 4.09 4.38 -12.21
N ASN A 86 3.36 5.49 -12.31
CA ASN A 86 3.96 6.81 -12.29
C ASN A 86 4.04 7.36 -10.85
N PRO A 87 5.23 7.47 -10.21
CA PRO A 87 5.35 7.88 -8.81
C PRO A 87 4.96 9.34 -8.54
N GLU A 88 4.74 10.13 -9.58
CA GLU A 88 4.21 11.50 -9.50
C GLU A 88 2.70 11.55 -9.29
N LYS A 89 2.00 10.47 -9.67
CA LYS A 89 0.54 10.39 -9.70
C LYS A 89 -0.01 9.16 -8.98
N GLU A 90 0.86 8.21 -8.66
CA GLU A 90 0.45 6.90 -8.17
C GLU A 90 1.37 6.47 -7.04
N ALA A 91 0.79 5.76 -6.07
CA ALA A 91 1.51 5.20 -4.95
C ALA A 91 0.91 3.83 -4.59
N VAL A 92 1.75 2.94 -4.09
CA VAL A 92 1.33 1.57 -3.76
C VAL A 92 1.75 1.23 -2.33
N PHE A 93 0.80 0.67 -1.60
CA PHE A 93 0.92 0.36 -0.19
C PHE A 93 0.48 -1.08 0.07
N LEU A 94 1.12 -1.70 1.04
CA LEU A 94 0.70 -2.97 1.62
C LEU A 94 0.31 -2.72 3.06
N LEU A 95 -0.90 -3.15 3.43
CA LEU A 95 -1.29 -3.28 4.82
C LEU A 95 -1.10 -4.75 5.21
N GLN A 96 -0.25 -5.01 6.19
CA GLN A 96 0.03 -6.36 6.66
C GLN A 96 -0.35 -6.48 8.13
N ASP A 97 -1.26 -7.40 8.43
CA ASP A 97 -1.48 -7.86 9.80
C ASP A 97 -0.86 -9.25 10.00
N ASP A 98 -1.15 -9.89 11.14
CA ASP A 98 -0.59 -11.21 11.47
C ASP A 98 -1.12 -12.35 10.58
N LYS A 99 -2.19 -12.12 9.81
CA LYS A 99 -2.93 -13.15 9.06
C LYS A 99 -3.00 -12.90 7.56
N ASP A 100 -2.98 -11.65 7.12
CA ASP A 100 -3.22 -11.27 5.74
C ASP A 100 -2.42 -10.04 5.30
N ILE A 101 -2.28 -9.92 3.98
CA ILE A 101 -1.67 -8.78 3.31
C ILE A 101 -2.70 -8.21 2.33
N GLN A 102 -3.03 -6.94 2.51
CA GLN A 102 -3.92 -6.20 1.62
C GLN A 102 -3.12 -5.19 0.78
N LEU A 103 -3.49 -5.09 -0.49
CA LEU A 103 -2.86 -4.19 -1.45
C LEU A 103 -3.73 -2.95 -1.70
N PHE A 104 -3.13 -1.77 -1.55
CA PHE A 104 -3.74 -0.50 -1.91
C PHE A 104 -2.93 0.16 -3.02
N HIS A 105 -3.58 0.45 -4.14
CA HIS A 105 -3.01 1.23 -5.24
C HIS A 105 -3.77 2.54 -5.34
N PHE A 106 -3.09 3.62 -4.96
CA PHE A 106 -3.61 4.98 -5.05
C PHE A 106 -3.22 5.61 -6.37
N LYS A 107 -4.16 6.34 -6.97
CA LYS A 107 -3.96 7.19 -8.14
C LYS A 107 -4.57 8.55 -7.86
N THR A 108 -3.79 9.61 -8.03
CA THR A 108 -4.31 10.97 -8.09
C THR A 108 -5.01 11.12 -9.44
N ASP A 109 -6.34 11.18 -9.45
CA ASP A 109 -7.07 11.58 -10.66
C ASP A 109 -6.57 12.94 -11.15
N GLU A 110 -6.23 13.04 -12.43
CA GLU A 110 -6.37 14.32 -13.12
C GLU A 110 -7.89 14.57 -13.20
N GLU A 111 -8.35 15.57 -12.42
CA GLU A 111 -9.76 15.92 -12.23
C GLU A 111 -10.56 14.93 -11.37
N ASN A 112 -10.63 15.20 -10.07
CA ASN A 112 -11.71 14.73 -9.21
C ASN A 112 -12.65 15.91 -8.93
N PRO A 113 -13.70 16.19 -9.75
CA PRO A 113 -14.62 17.30 -9.52
C PRO A 113 -15.54 17.13 -8.31
N SER A 114 -15.35 16.11 -7.46
CA SER A 114 -16.27 15.85 -6.37
C SER A 114 -15.66 14.99 -5.26
N LEU A 115 -14.80 15.59 -4.44
CA LEU A 115 -14.62 15.12 -3.06
C LEU A 115 -15.66 15.69 -2.09
N LEU A 116 -16.42 16.71 -2.52
CA LEU A 116 -17.58 17.27 -1.82
C LEU A 116 -18.62 17.76 -2.84
N GLN A 117 -19.46 16.85 -3.33
CA GLN A 117 -20.82 17.25 -3.73
C GLN A 117 -21.77 16.58 -2.76
N MET A 118 -22.13 17.32 -1.72
CA MET A 118 -23.36 17.13 -0.96
C MET A 118 -24.49 17.91 -1.64
#